data_AF-A0AAN7XN32-F1
#
_entry.id   AF-A0AAN7XN32-F1
#
_cell.length_a   1.000
_cell.length_b   1.000
_cell.length_c   1.000
_cell.angle_alpha   90.00
_cell.angle_beta   90.00
_cell.angle_gamma   90.00
#
_symmetry.space_group_name_H-M   'P 1'
#
loop_
_entity.id
_entity.type
_entity.pdbx_description
1 polymer ?
#
loop_
_entity_poly.entity_id
_entity_poly.type
_entity_poly.pdbx_seq_one_letter_code
_entity_poly.pdbx_strand_id
1 'polypeptide(L)'
;MPTLTLLSPHTVFSPGEAVRFGCSVLLGHHLSDFHLYKHGVSTPLVTQRAEQGPTPVELTLTDIETFHQGSYSCRYRIKSGFPPQLLSSPPSNSINITVVELLTPQHWYNTSTEAPAGSVIKGHNFNITCSTPKQYPGGSFQLRLIRSNGTVRQTLPALAPSVTFTFPDAQSSNEGYYYCLYRVQMGGRTFVSRESQPLPIAIRDPDPVLSPMVISWIVSGLTFVVAVIVIIIVAKVLCNKEKKPTELERETRTCVDNTYVALSINKL
;
A
#
# COMPACT_ATOMS: atom_id res chain seq x y z
N MET A 1 53.41 -16.51 -0.55
CA MET A 1 52.29 -15.64 -0.12
C MET A 1 51.02 -16.48 -0.17
N PRO A 2 50.12 -16.37 0.82
CA PRO A 2 48.87 -17.14 0.79
C PRO A 2 47.91 -16.59 -0.28
N THR A 3 46.99 -17.43 -0.72
CA THR A 3 45.90 -17.07 -1.65
C THR A 3 44.57 -17.35 -0.97
N LEU A 4 43.72 -16.34 -0.89
CA LEU A 4 42.36 -16.47 -0.37
C LEU A 4 41.40 -16.73 -1.53
N THR A 5 40.55 -17.74 -1.36
CA THR A 5 39.49 -18.12 -2.28
C THR A 5 38.15 -18.12 -1.56
N LEU A 6 37.07 -17.83 -2.27
CA LEU A 6 35.72 -17.93 -1.72
C LEU A 6 35.17 -19.33 -2.03
N LEU A 7 34.84 -20.10 -0.99
CA LEU A 7 34.23 -21.42 -1.14
C LEU A 7 32.70 -21.34 -1.16
N SER A 8 32.13 -20.24 -0.65
CA SER A 8 30.71 -19.94 -0.80
C SER A 8 30.35 -19.58 -2.25
N PRO A 9 29.16 -19.96 -2.74
CA PRO A 9 28.75 -19.73 -4.14
C PRO A 9 28.48 -18.25 -4.49
N HIS A 10 28.35 -17.38 -3.50
CA HIS A 10 28.00 -15.97 -3.69
C HIS A 10 28.84 -15.07 -2.77
N THR A 11 28.95 -13.79 -3.10
CA THR A 11 29.61 -12.75 -2.28
C THR A 11 28.63 -11.88 -1.48
N VAL A 12 27.32 -12.12 -1.64
CA VAL A 12 26.26 -11.34 -1.01
C VAL A 12 25.42 -12.25 -0.12
N PHE A 13 25.25 -11.85 1.14
CA PHE A 13 24.69 -12.67 2.20
C PHE A 13 23.55 -11.96 2.94
N SER A 14 22.66 -12.72 3.57
CA SER A 14 21.72 -12.21 4.57
C SER A 14 22.27 -12.42 5.99
N PRO A 15 21.83 -11.62 6.98
CA PRO A 15 22.18 -11.86 8.37
C PRO A 15 21.85 -13.30 8.81
N GLY A 16 22.72 -13.90 9.63
CA GLY A 16 22.63 -15.28 10.11
C GLY A 16 23.21 -16.35 9.18
N GLU A 17 23.62 -16.00 7.94
CA GLU A 17 24.31 -16.93 7.05
C GLU A 17 25.78 -17.16 7.46
N ALA A 18 26.42 -18.15 6.85
CA ALA A 18 27.86 -18.41 7.00
C ALA A 18 28.61 -18.22 5.67
N VAL A 19 29.80 -17.61 5.74
CA VAL A 19 30.74 -17.53 4.62
C VAL A 19 31.89 -18.50 4.86
N ARG A 20 32.18 -19.31 3.85
CA ARG A 20 33.35 -20.18 3.82
C ARG A 20 34.42 -19.61 2.91
N PHE A 21 35.61 -19.43 3.46
CA PHE A 21 36.81 -19.05 2.72
C PHE A 21 37.80 -20.22 2.69
N GLY A 22 38.59 -20.31 1.62
CA GLY A 22 39.70 -21.24 1.51
C GLY A 22 41.01 -20.47 1.47
N CYS A 23 41.91 -20.72 2.42
CA CYS A 23 43.25 -20.15 2.40
C CYS A 23 44.26 -21.19 1.91
N SER A 24 44.83 -20.94 0.74
CA SER A 24 45.84 -21.79 0.10
C SER A 24 47.24 -21.25 0.34
N VAL A 25 48.18 -22.15 0.58
CA VAL A 25 49.62 -21.84 0.69
C VAL A 25 50.41 -22.83 -0.16
N LEU A 26 51.49 -22.36 -0.77
CA LEU A 26 52.44 -23.25 -1.43
C LEU A 26 53.14 -24.10 -0.35
N LEU A 27 53.17 -25.42 -0.54
CA LEU A 27 53.55 -26.39 0.48
C LEU A 27 54.87 -26.06 1.18
N GLY A 28 54.86 -26.14 2.51
CA GLY A 28 56.04 -26.06 3.38
C GLY A 28 55.76 -26.74 4.73
N HIS A 29 56.79 -27.33 5.35
CA HIS A 29 56.64 -28.34 6.42
C HIS A 29 56.46 -27.81 7.86
N HIS A 30 56.20 -26.52 8.08
CA HIS A 30 56.14 -25.92 9.44
C HIS A 30 54.99 -24.93 9.65
N LEU A 31 53.81 -25.20 9.08
CA LEU A 31 52.61 -24.40 9.30
C LEU A 31 52.08 -24.58 10.73
N SER A 32 51.70 -23.48 11.39
CA SER A 32 51.11 -23.46 12.73
C SER A 32 49.62 -23.22 12.66
N ASP A 33 49.23 -22.03 12.17
CA ASP A 33 47.84 -21.55 12.21
C ASP A 33 47.53 -20.70 10.98
N PHE A 34 46.27 -20.72 10.56
CA PHE A 34 45.68 -19.87 9.55
C PHE A 34 44.72 -18.88 10.20
N HIS A 35 44.78 -17.63 9.76
CA HIS A 35 43.99 -16.54 10.31
C HIS A 35 43.25 -15.82 9.20
N LEU A 36 41.96 -15.58 9.41
CA LEU A 36 41.13 -14.70 8.59
C LEU A 36 41.08 -13.31 9.22
N TYR A 37 41.42 -12.29 8.44
CA TYR A 37 41.37 -10.89 8.85
C TYR A 37 40.36 -10.11 8.03
N LYS A 38 39.62 -9.22 8.69
CA LYS A 38 38.88 -8.15 8.04
C LYS A 38 39.74 -6.89 7.96
N HIS A 39 39.71 -6.22 6.82
CA HIS A 39 40.41 -4.97 6.62
C HIS A 39 40.03 -3.93 7.69
N GLY A 40 41.04 -3.26 8.27
CA GLY A 40 40.85 -2.32 9.38
C GLY A 40 40.74 -2.96 10.77
N VAL A 41 40.69 -4.30 10.87
CA VAL A 41 40.64 -5.03 12.15
C VAL A 41 41.97 -5.73 12.40
N SER A 42 42.59 -5.45 13.55
CA SER A 42 43.90 -6.00 13.92
C SER A 42 43.83 -7.41 14.49
N THR A 43 42.70 -7.81 15.05
CA THR A 43 42.44 -9.16 15.56
C THR A 43 41.91 -10.07 14.47
N PRO A 44 42.30 -11.36 14.44
CA PRO A 44 41.76 -12.32 13.49
C PRO A 44 40.32 -12.68 13.87
N LEU A 45 39.44 -12.74 12.87
CA LEU A 45 38.03 -13.15 13.05
C LEU A 45 37.88 -14.66 13.19
N VAL A 46 38.70 -15.41 12.47
CA VAL A 46 38.72 -16.88 12.48
C VAL A 46 40.16 -17.32 12.58
N THR A 47 40.43 -18.31 13.43
CA THR A 47 41.74 -18.96 13.55
C THR A 47 41.56 -20.47 13.47
N GLN A 48 42.25 -21.10 12.51
CA GLN A 48 42.22 -22.54 12.28
C GLN A 48 43.64 -23.09 12.38
N ARG A 49 43.83 -24.16 13.15
CA ARG A 49 45.15 -24.81 13.26
C ARG A 49 45.48 -25.52 11.95
N ALA A 50 46.76 -25.52 11.59
CA ALA A 50 47.25 -26.30 10.46
C ALA A 50 47.23 -27.79 10.85
N GLU A 51 46.21 -28.51 10.39
CA GLU A 51 46.15 -29.97 10.48
C GLU A 51 46.84 -30.62 9.27
N GLN A 52 47.19 -31.91 9.37
CA GLN A 52 47.71 -32.71 8.25
C GLN A 52 46.57 -33.01 7.26
N GLY A 53 46.09 -31.97 6.60
CA GLY A 53 44.99 -32.00 5.65
C GLY A 53 45.36 -31.31 4.33
N PRO A 54 44.56 -31.52 3.27
CA PRO A 54 44.77 -30.86 1.99
C PRO A 54 44.52 -29.34 2.12
N THR A 55 45.38 -28.54 1.48
CA THR A 55 45.10 -27.11 1.23
C THR A 55 44.11 -26.98 0.07
N PRO A 56 43.13 -26.05 0.11
CA PRO A 56 42.99 -24.93 1.04
C PRO A 56 42.44 -25.32 2.41
N VAL A 57 42.92 -24.63 3.46
CA VAL A 57 42.31 -24.70 4.80
C VAL A 57 41.03 -23.86 4.79
N GLU A 58 39.93 -24.48 5.19
CA GLU A 58 38.64 -23.82 5.30
C GLU A 58 38.58 -22.92 6.54
N LEU A 59 38.17 -21.67 6.34
CA LEU A 59 37.96 -20.66 7.37
C LEU A 59 36.51 -20.20 7.28
N THR A 60 35.71 -20.57 8.28
CA THR A 60 34.26 -20.35 8.27
C THR A 60 33.88 -19.25 9.24
N LEU A 61 33.27 -18.19 8.72
CA LEU A 61 32.65 -17.13 9.51
C LEU A 61 31.15 -17.42 9.58
N THR A 62 30.65 -17.79 10.75
CA THR A 62 29.24 -18.09 11.01
C THR A 62 28.49 -16.85 11.53
N ASP A 63 27.16 -16.89 11.46
CA ASP A 63 26.27 -15.87 12.04
C ASP A 63 26.64 -14.45 11.59
N ILE A 64 26.65 -14.26 10.27
CA ILE A 64 27.07 -13.01 9.66
C ILE A 64 26.09 -11.89 9.99
N GLU A 65 26.62 -10.68 10.13
CA GLU A 65 25.87 -9.47 10.46
C GLU A 65 26.32 -8.31 9.57
N THR A 66 25.59 -7.19 9.60
CA THR A 66 25.89 -6.03 8.75
C THR A 66 27.29 -5.44 8.98
N PHE A 67 27.81 -5.49 10.20
CA PHE A 67 29.17 -5.02 10.51
C PHE A 67 30.27 -5.94 9.95
N HIS A 68 29.95 -7.17 9.57
CA HIS A 68 30.87 -8.08 8.89
C HIS A 68 31.08 -7.68 7.42
N GLN A 69 30.27 -6.80 6.84
CA GLN A 69 30.51 -6.28 5.49
C GLN A 69 31.91 -5.66 5.36
N GLY A 70 32.63 -6.03 4.29
CA GLY A 70 33.94 -5.48 4.00
C GLY A 70 34.86 -6.43 3.24
N SER A 71 36.16 -6.10 3.30
CA SER A 71 37.23 -6.81 2.59
C SER A 71 37.99 -7.75 3.53
N TYR A 72 38.27 -8.96 3.08
CA TYR A 72 38.86 -10.05 3.87
C TYR A 72 40.15 -10.54 3.25
N SER A 73 41.15 -10.85 4.09
CA SER A 73 42.43 -11.45 3.68
C SER A 73 42.81 -12.56 4.64
N CYS A 74 43.59 -13.55 4.21
CA CYS A 74 44.16 -14.55 5.10
C CYS A 74 45.67 -14.38 5.28
N ARG A 75 46.16 -14.86 6.42
CA ARG A 75 47.57 -15.01 6.76
C ARG A 75 47.78 -16.37 7.41
N TYR A 76 48.98 -16.91 7.28
CA TYR A 76 49.39 -18.09 8.04
C TYR A 76 50.59 -17.78 8.92
N ARG A 77 50.74 -18.56 9.98
CA ARG A 77 51.91 -18.52 10.85
C ARG A 77 52.74 -19.77 10.71
N ILE A 78 54.05 -19.63 10.82
CA ILE A 78 55.00 -20.74 10.87
C ILE A 78 55.79 -20.71 12.16
N LYS A 79 56.20 -21.88 12.62
CA LYS A 79 57.19 -22.02 13.70
C LYS A 79 58.56 -22.15 13.05
N SER A 80 59.48 -21.24 13.35
CA SER A 80 60.83 -21.20 12.79
C SER A 80 61.86 -20.94 13.88
N GLY A 81 63.06 -21.52 13.72
CA GLY A 81 64.21 -21.30 14.62
C GLY A 81 64.24 -22.13 15.90
N PHE A 82 65.35 -22.00 16.63
CA PHE A 82 65.56 -22.52 17.99
C PHE A 82 66.16 -21.38 18.85
N PRO A 83 65.43 -20.82 19.84
CA PRO A 83 64.09 -21.21 20.29
C PRO A 83 62.99 -20.94 19.24
N PRO A 84 61.86 -21.69 19.29
CA PRO A 84 60.81 -21.58 18.28
C PRO A 84 60.13 -20.21 18.32
N GLN A 85 60.27 -19.46 17.22
CA GLN A 85 59.62 -18.17 17.01
C GLN A 85 58.43 -18.32 16.06
N LEU A 86 57.36 -17.58 16.33
CA LEU A 86 56.15 -17.56 15.51
C LEU A 86 56.21 -16.42 14.49
N LEU A 87 56.40 -16.74 13.21
CA LEU A 87 56.49 -15.78 12.12
C LEU A 87 55.18 -15.74 11.34
N SER A 88 54.73 -14.55 10.96
CA SER A 88 53.49 -14.34 10.20
C SER A 88 53.77 -14.03 8.74
N SER A 89 53.00 -14.62 7.83
CA SER A 89 53.10 -14.31 6.40
C SER A 89 52.58 -12.89 6.09
N PRO A 90 52.98 -12.31 4.95
CA PRO A 90 52.24 -11.21 4.35
C PRO A 90 50.75 -11.57 4.11
N PRO A 91 49.85 -10.59 4.04
CA PRO A 91 48.44 -10.83 3.69
C PRO A 91 48.28 -11.39 2.27
N SER A 92 47.25 -12.21 2.07
CA SER A 92 46.80 -12.69 0.76
C SER A 92 46.17 -11.58 -0.10
N ASN A 93 45.69 -11.94 -1.29
CA ASN A 93 44.66 -11.17 -1.99
C ASN A 93 43.42 -10.98 -1.09
N SER A 94 42.63 -9.96 -1.42
CA SER A 94 41.42 -9.64 -0.66
C SER A 94 40.14 -10.07 -1.39
N ILE A 95 39.13 -10.49 -0.62
CA ILE A 95 37.78 -10.80 -1.11
C ILE A 95 36.77 -9.91 -0.39
N ASN A 96 35.88 -9.27 -1.13
CA ASN A 96 34.84 -8.42 -0.58
C ASN A 96 33.54 -9.21 -0.43
N ILE A 97 32.89 -9.08 0.73
CA ILE A 97 31.53 -9.59 0.96
C ILE A 97 30.59 -8.43 1.26
N THR A 98 29.32 -8.59 0.89
CA THR A 98 28.24 -7.63 1.17
C THR A 98 27.15 -8.31 1.97
N VAL A 99 26.59 -7.62 2.96
CA VAL A 99 25.51 -8.16 3.79
C VAL A 99 24.26 -7.31 3.56
N VAL A 100 23.22 -7.92 3.02
CA VAL A 100 21.95 -7.28 2.67
C VAL A 100 20.95 -7.58 3.78
N GLU A 101 20.62 -6.54 4.53
CA GLU A 101 19.57 -6.58 5.54
C GLU A 101 18.40 -5.74 5.05
N LEU A 102 17.28 -6.40 4.74
CA LEU A 102 16.07 -5.75 4.29
C LEU A 102 15.14 -5.50 5.47
N LEU A 103 14.92 -4.22 5.76
CA LEU A 103 13.96 -3.80 6.77
C LEU A 103 12.53 -3.99 6.26
N THR A 104 11.60 -4.23 7.18
CA THR A 104 10.18 -4.32 6.86
C THR A 104 9.69 -2.97 6.32
N PRO A 105 9.08 -2.92 5.12
CA PRO A 105 8.60 -1.66 4.56
C PRO A 105 7.41 -1.13 5.35
N GLN A 106 7.34 0.20 5.43
CA GLN A 106 6.17 0.90 5.94
C GLN A 106 5.23 1.24 4.78
N HIS A 107 3.98 1.48 5.11
CA HIS A 107 3.00 1.92 4.12
C HIS A 107 2.03 2.91 4.73
N TRP A 108 1.48 3.74 3.85
CA TRP A 108 0.38 4.63 4.16
C TRP A 108 -0.51 4.76 2.92
N TYR A 109 -1.74 5.21 3.12
CA TYR A 109 -2.71 5.38 2.06
C TYR A 109 -3.31 6.79 2.15
N ASN A 110 -3.67 7.35 0.99
CA ASN A 110 -4.33 8.65 0.90
C ASN A 110 -5.71 8.47 0.26
N THR A 111 -6.76 8.97 0.91
CA THR A 111 -8.15 8.91 0.46
C THR A 111 -8.81 10.27 0.63
N SER A 112 -9.95 10.50 -0.03
CA SER A 112 -10.72 11.74 0.21
C SER A 112 -11.18 11.81 1.67
N THR A 113 -11.32 13.04 2.18
CA THR A 113 -11.75 13.34 3.56
C THR A 113 -13.16 12.86 3.90
N GLU A 114 -13.92 12.43 2.88
CA GLU A 114 -15.30 11.96 3.01
C GLU A 114 -15.37 10.50 3.50
N ALA A 115 -14.31 9.72 3.32
CA ALA A 115 -14.29 8.32 3.72
C ALA A 115 -13.71 8.13 5.13
N PRO A 116 -14.32 7.31 6.00
CA PRO A 116 -13.70 6.87 7.24
C PRO A 116 -12.33 6.21 7.02
N ALA A 117 -11.46 6.28 8.02
CA ALA A 117 -10.17 5.60 7.99
C ALA A 117 -10.34 4.10 7.67
N GLY A 118 -9.58 3.61 6.70
CA GLY A 118 -9.64 2.24 6.20
C GLY A 118 -10.74 2.01 5.17
N SER A 119 -11.35 3.06 4.63
CA SER A 119 -12.37 2.94 3.57
C SER A 119 -12.13 3.90 2.41
N VAL A 120 -12.65 3.50 1.24
CA VAL A 120 -12.60 4.29 0.01
C VAL A 120 -13.98 4.28 -0.63
N ILE A 121 -14.45 5.43 -1.08
CA ILE A 121 -15.71 5.54 -1.82
C ILE A 121 -15.51 4.93 -3.22
N LYS A 122 -16.47 4.11 -3.64
CA LYS A 122 -16.49 3.48 -4.95
C LYS A 122 -16.46 4.53 -6.05
N GLY A 123 -15.60 4.35 -7.04
CA GLY A 123 -15.35 5.30 -8.11
C GLY A 123 -14.34 6.40 -7.77
N HIS A 124 -13.94 6.56 -6.51
CA HIS A 124 -12.86 7.49 -6.15
C HIS A 124 -11.49 6.86 -6.40
N ASN A 125 -10.49 7.72 -6.57
CA ASN A 125 -9.10 7.29 -6.68
C ASN A 125 -8.49 7.22 -5.28
N PHE A 126 -7.67 6.20 -5.05
CA PHE A 126 -6.86 6.10 -3.85
C PHE A 126 -5.47 5.59 -4.18
N ASN A 127 -4.52 5.94 -3.31
CA ASN A 127 -3.13 5.61 -3.49
C ASN A 127 -2.60 4.87 -2.26
N ILE A 128 -1.79 3.84 -2.49
CA ILE A 128 -1.04 3.17 -1.43
C ILE A 128 0.44 3.43 -1.69
N THR A 129 1.12 4.04 -0.74
CA THR A 129 2.55 4.30 -0.84
C THR A 129 3.29 3.36 0.10
N CYS A 130 4.20 2.57 -0.46
CA CYS A 130 5.15 1.77 0.32
C CYS A 130 6.47 2.54 0.42
N SER A 131 7.14 2.48 1.57
CA SER A 131 8.45 3.09 1.79
C SER A 131 9.40 2.16 2.53
N THR A 132 10.70 2.34 2.29
CA THR A 132 11.77 1.68 3.04
C THR A 132 12.74 2.73 3.57
N PRO A 133 13.17 2.62 4.84
CA PRO A 133 14.21 3.50 5.38
C PRO A 133 15.58 3.26 4.74
N LYS A 134 15.83 2.06 4.21
CA LYS A 134 17.11 1.68 3.57
C LYS A 134 16.87 1.14 2.17
N GLN A 135 17.47 1.80 1.18
CA GLN A 135 17.40 1.40 -0.22
C GLN A 135 18.63 0.60 -0.64
N TYR A 136 18.40 -0.31 -1.57
CA TYR A 136 19.42 -1.06 -2.26
C TYR A 136 19.25 -0.91 -3.78
N PRO A 137 20.34 -0.91 -4.56
CA PRO A 137 20.28 -0.84 -6.01
C PRO A 137 19.57 -2.08 -6.58
N GLY A 138 18.80 -1.89 -7.65
CA GLY A 138 17.98 -2.97 -8.23
C GLY A 138 16.81 -3.39 -7.34
N GLY A 139 16.39 -2.54 -6.41
CA GLY A 139 15.24 -2.76 -5.56
C GLY A 139 13.90 -2.61 -6.27
N SER A 140 12.87 -3.29 -5.76
CA SER A 140 11.47 -3.13 -6.18
C SER A 140 10.55 -3.33 -4.98
N PHE A 141 9.42 -2.62 -4.98
CA PHE A 141 8.34 -2.90 -4.03
C PHE A 141 7.30 -3.77 -4.71
N GLN A 142 6.77 -4.73 -3.95
CA GLN A 142 5.65 -5.55 -4.34
C GLN A 142 4.50 -5.29 -3.38
N LEU A 143 3.36 -4.85 -3.92
CA LEU A 143 2.11 -4.73 -3.21
C LEU A 143 1.30 -6.01 -3.41
N ARG A 144 0.87 -6.63 -2.30
CA ARG A 144 0.07 -7.84 -2.27
C ARG A 144 -1.31 -7.52 -1.69
N LEU A 145 -2.35 -7.71 -2.48
CA LEU A 145 -3.74 -7.59 -2.06
C LEU A 145 -4.31 -9.00 -1.80
N ILE A 146 -4.67 -9.29 -0.56
CA ILE A 146 -5.38 -10.50 -0.17
C ILE A 146 -6.87 -10.20 -0.05
N ARG A 147 -7.69 -10.95 -0.78
CA ARG A 147 -9.15 -10.86 -0.77
C ARG A 147 -9.77 -12.26 -0.73
N SER A 148 -11.08 -12.36 -0.52
CA SER A 148 -11.79 -13.64 -0.51
C SER A 148 -11.61 -14.42 -1.82
N ASN A 149 -11.57 -13.71 -2.95
CA ASN A 149 -11.39 -14.26 -4.30
C ASN A 149 -9.91 -14.30 -4.73
N GLY A 150 -9.00 -14.64 -3.82
CA GLY A 150 -7.57 -14.86 -4.12
C GLY A 150 -6.64 -13.69 -3.80
N THR A 151 -5.43 -13.73 -4.37
CA THR A 151 -4.37 -12.74 -4.10
C THR A 151 -3.91 -12.07 -5.39
N VAL A 152 -3.84 -10.74 -5.41
CA VAL A 152 -3.30 -9.95 -6.50
C VAL A 152 -1.94 -9.38 -6.11
N ARG A 153 -1.00 -9.34 -7.05
CA ARG A 153 0.35 -8.80 -6.84
C ARG A 153 0.66 -7.75 -7.89
N GLN A 154 1.16 -6.61 -7.44
CA GLN A 154 1.67 -5.54 -8.30
C GLN A 154 3.09 -5.22 -7.88
N THR A 155 4.00 -5.00 -8.83
CA THR A 155 5.40 -4.70 -8.55
C THR A 155 5.79 -3.40 -9.23
N LEU A 156 6.48 -2.51 -8.50
CA LEU A 156 7.05 -1.28 -9.03
C LEU A 156 8.54 -1.19 -8.68
N PRO A 157 9.40 -0.69 -9.60
CA PRO A 157 10.81 -0.49 -9.31
C PRO A 157 11.01 0.59 -8.25
N ALA A 158 11.95 0.37 -7.33
CA ALA A 158 12.27 1.31 -6.26
C ALA A 158 13.32 2.33 -6.73
N LEU A 159 12.89 3.26 -7.60
CA LEU A 159 13.72 4.38 -8.06
C LEU A 159 13.95 5.44 -6.98
N ALA A 160 13.15 5.40 -5.92
CA ALA A 160 13.15 6.30 -4.79
C ALA A 160 12.90 5.50 -3.49
N PRO A 161 13.07 6.10 -2.29
CA PRO A 161 12.83 5.41 -1.01
C PRO A 161 11.39 4.95 -0.83
N SER A 162 10.48 5.52 -1.60
CA SER A 162 9.07 5.17 -1.63
C SER A 162 8.57 5.03 -3.06
N VAL A 163 7.53 4.22 -3.22
CA VAL A 163 6.77 4.13 -4.47
C VAL A 163 5.28 4.17 -4.16
N THR A 164 4.52 4.74 -5.07
CA THR A 164 3.07 4.88 -4.94
C THR A 164 2.38 4.00 -5.97
N PHE A 165 1.55 3.08 -5.46
CA PHE A 165 0.61 2.29 -6.23
C PHE A 165 -0.69 3.07 -6.34
N THR A 166 -1.11 3.37 -7.57
CA THR A 166 -2.31 4.16 -7.85
C THR A 166 -3.46 3.25 -8.24
N PHE A 167 -4.63 3.46 -7.62
CA PHE A 167 -5.85 2.74 -7.90
C PHE A 167 -6.91 3.73 -8.38
N PRO A 168 -7.05 3.90 -9.71
CA PRO A 168 -8.14 4.70 -10.26
C PRO A 168 -9.46 3.94 -10.13
N ASP A 169 -10.57 4.67 -9.98
CA ASP A 169 -11.93 4.12 -9.99
C ASP A 169 -12.10 2.92 -9.04
N ALA A 170 -12.10 3.17 -7.73
CA ALA A 170 -12.15 2.11 -6.74
C ALA A 170 -13.39 1.20 -6.92
N GLN A 171 -13.19 -0.10 -7.03
CA GLN A 171 -14.24 -1.11 -7.17
C GLN A 171 -14.22 -2.09 -6.01
N SER A 172 -15.33 -2.83 -5.79
CA SER A 172 -15.40 -3.87 -4.74
C SER A 172 -14.29 -4.93 -4.84
N SER A 173 -13.67 -5.10 -6.02
CA SER A 173 -12.51 -5.99 -6.20
C SER A 173 -11.21 -5.49 -5.55
N ASN A 174 -11.14 -4.20 -5.24
CA ASN A 174 -10.03 -3.54 -4.54
C ASN A 174 -10.18 -3.62 -3.01
N GLU A 175 -11.26 -4.22 -2.51
CA GLU A 175 -11.45 -4.48 -1.08
C GLU A 175 -10.54 -5.63 -0.60
N GLY A 176 -9.93 -5.47 0.57
CA GLY A 176 -9.15 -6.51 1.22
C GLY A 176 -8.01 -6.00 2.07
N TYR A 177 -7.01 -6.87 2.27
CA TYR A 177 -5.82 -6.59 3.07
C TYR A 177 -4.60 -6.41 2.17
N TYR A 178 -3.99 -5.23 2.26
CA TYR A 178 -2.80 -4.88 1.51
C TYR A 178 -1.54 -5.07 2.35
N TYR A 179 -0.50 -5.63 1.72
CA TYR A 179 0.81 -5.84 2.30
C TYR A 179 1.89 -5.37 1.34
N CYS A 180 2.84 -4.58 1.83
CA CYS A 180 4.03 -4.21 1.08
C CYS A 180 5.17 -5.17 1.38
N LEU A 181 5.93 -5.52 0.35
CA LEU A 181 7.19 -6.24 0.43
C LEU A 181 8.25 -5.47 -0.35
N TYR A 182 9.49 -5.52 0.11
CA TYR A 182 10.64 -4.97 -0.60
C TYR A 182 11.53 -6.11 -1.09
N ARG A 183 11.90 -6.09 -2.37
CA ARG A 183 12.70 -7.11 -3.04
C ARG A 183 13.94 -6.48 -3.65
N VAL A 184 15.08 -7.13 -3.50
CA VAL A 184 16.36 -6.65 -4.03
C VAL A 184 17.06 -7.77 -4.77
N GLN A 185 17.54 -7.49 -5.98
CA GLN A 185 18.38 -8.43 -6.73
C GLN A 185 19.83 -7.95 -6.69
N MET A 186 20.69 -8.69 -6.00
CA MET A 186 22.10 -8.32 -5.81
C MET A 186 22.98 -9.57 -5.76
N GLY A 187 24.11 -9.54 -6.48
CA GLY A 187 25.07 -10.66 -6.49
C GLY A 187 24.48 -11.98 -6.98
N GLY A 188 23.57 -11.94 -7.95
CA GLY A 188 22.87 -13.12 -8.49
C GLY A 188 21.81 -13.72 -7.57
N ARG A 189 21.54 -13.09 -6.42
CA ARG A 189 20.53 -13.55 -5.44
C ARG A 189 19.38 -12.56 -5.34
N THR A 190 18.21 -13.08 -4.98
CA THR A 190 17.04 -12.26 -4.64
C THR A 190 16.84 -12.29 -3.13
N PHE A 191 16.83 -11.11 -2.52
CA PHE A 191 16.53 -10.89 -1.11
C PHE A 191 15.13 -10.31 -0.99
N VAL A 192 14.36 -10.77 0.01
CA VAL A 192 12.98 -10.34 0.23
C VAL A 192 12.82 -9.93 1.69
N SER A 193 12.26 -8.75 1.92
CA SER A 193 11.93 -8.28 3.26
C SER A 193 10.80 -9.11 3.87
N ARG A 194 10.57 -8.94 5.17
CA ARG A 194 9.29 -9.33 5.78
C ARG A 194 8.15 -8.50 5.17
N GLU A 195 6.94 -9.04 5.24
CA GLU A 195 5.73 -8.31 4.87
C GLU A 195 5.46 -7.18 5.86
N SER A 196 4.95 -6.07 5.37
CA SER A 196 4.46 -5.00 6.24
C SER A 196 3.28 -5.45 7.09
N GLN A 197 2.87 -4.60 8.03
CA GLN A 197 1.60 -4.78 8.71
C GLN A 197 0.43 -4.82 7.70
N PRO A 198 -0.68 -5.50 8.01
CA PRO A 198 -1.85 -5.51 7.13
C PRO A 198 -2.52 -4.15 7.10
N LEU A 199 -2.78 -3.64 5.89
CA LEU A 199 -3.64 -2.47 5.67
C LEU A 199 -5.02 -2.90 5.19
N PRO A 200 -6.06 -2.87 6.03
CA PRO A 200 -7.42 -3.14 5.60
C PRO A 200 -7.98 -1.95 4.81
N ILE A 201 -8.54 -2.22 3.63
CA ILE A 201 -9.30 -1.24 2.84
C ILE A 201 -10.66 -1.84 2.52
N ALA A 202 -11.72 -1.14 2.92
CA ALA A 202 -13.11 -1.43 2.57
C ALA A 202 -13.61 -0.49 1.47
N ILE A 203 -14.40 -0.99 0.52
CA ILE A 203 -14.98 -0.15 -0.53
C ILE A 203 -16.43 0.14 -0.18
N ARG A 204 -16.80 1.43 -0.17
CA ARG A 204 -18.13 1.91 0.21
C ARG A 204 -18.82 2.51 -0.99
N ASP A 205 -20.10 2.21 -1.18
CA ASP A 205 -20.89 2.95 -2.17
C ASP A 205 -21.02 4.43 -1.73
N PRO A 206 -21.06 5.38 -2.67
CA PRO A 206 -21.24 6.79 -2.37
C PRO A 206 -22.57 7.03 -1.65
N ASP A 207 -22.58 7.94 -0.68
CA ASP A 207 -23.81 8.34 -0.01
C ASP A 207 -24.81 8.88 -1.06
N PRO A 208 -26.11 8.53 -0.95
CA PRO A 208 -27.11 9.05 -1.86
C PRO A 208 -27.17 10.58 -1.74
N VAL A 209 -26.89 11.26 -2.85
CA VAL A 209 -26.84 12.74 -2.99
C VAL A 209 -28.10 13.45 -2.49
N LEU A 210 -29.24 12.76 -2.47
CA LEU A 210 -30.45 13.22 -1.80
C LEU A 210 -30.91 12.14 -0.83
N SER A 211 -31.24 12.53 0.40
CA SER A 211 -31.91 11.61 1.31
C SER A 211 -33.25 11.21 0.71
N PRO A 212 -33.75 9.98 0.99
CA PRO A 212 -35.09 9.56 0.56
C PRO A 212 -36.18 10.57 0.95
N MET A 213 -36.00 11.29 2.08
CA MET A 213 -36.92 12.34 2.50
C MET A 213 -36.87 13.57 1.59
N VAL A 214 -35.68 13.99 1.14
CA VAL A 214 -35.56 15.14 0.22
C VAL A 214 -36.13 14.80 -1.14
N ILE A 215 -35.88 13.59 -1.65
CA ILE A 215 -36.52 13.10 -2.88
C ILE A 215 -38.05 13.10 -2.72
N SER A 216 -38.55 12.60 -1.59
CA SER A 216 -39.98 12.59 -1.29
C SER A 216 -40.58 14.00 -1.21
N TRP A 217 -39.86 14.97 -0.64
CA TRP A 217 -40.32 16.37 -0.58
C TRP A 217 -40.34 17.03 -1.95
N ILE A 218 -39.33 16.79 -2.79
CA ILE A 218 -39.28 17.33 -4.15
C ILE A 218 -40.44 16.75 -4.98
N VAL A 219 -40.64 15.43 -4.93
CA VAL A 219 -41.73 14.77 -5.67
C VAL A 219 -43.09 15.23 -5.16
N SER A 220 -43.29 15.27 -3.84
CA SER A 220 -44.55 15.75 -3.23
C SER A 220 -44.84 17.20 -3.59
N GLY A 221 -43.85 18.09 -3.47
CA GLY A 221 -43.97 19.49 -3.86
C GLY A 221 -44.34 19.66 -5.33
N LEU A 222 -43.68 18.90 -6.23
CA LEU A 222 -43.97 18.94 -7.67
C LEU A 222 -45.41 18.47 -7.96
N THR A 223 -45.85 17.37 -7.33
CA THR A 223 -47.23 16.87 -7.51
C THR A 223 -48.29 17.85 -7.00
N PHE A 224 -48.03 18.51 -5.86
CA PHE A 224 -48.93 19.52 -5.31
C PHE A 224 -49.07 20.73 -6.25
N VAL A 225 -47.94 21.24 -6.78
CA VAL A 225 -47.95 22.36 -7.73
C VAL A 225 -48.74 22.01 -9.00
N VAL A 226 -48.54 20.82 -9.55
CA VAL A 226 -49.29 20.35 -10.74
C VAL A 226 -50.79 20.26 -10.43
N ALA A 227 -51.18 19.71 -9.27
CA ALA A 227 -52.58 19.62 -8.88
C ALA A 227 -53.24 21.00 -8.75
N VAL A 228 -52.55 21.98 -8.14
CA VAL A 228 -53.03 23.36 -8.03
C VAL A 228 -53.21 24.00 -9.41
N ILE A 229 -52.28 23.79 -10.34
CA ILE A 229 -52.39 24.30 -11.72
C ILE A 229 -53.61 23.69 -12.43
N VAL A 230 -53.82 22.38 -12.31
CA VAL A 230 -54.99 21.70 -12.90
C VAL A 230 -56.28 22.25 -12.31
N ILE A 231 -56.37 22.44 -10.99
CA ILE A 231 -57.53 23.04 -10.32
C ILE A 231 -57.79 24.45 -10.84
N ILE A 232 -56.75 25.28 -11.00
CA ILE A 232 -56.87 26.63 -11.55
C ILE A 232 -57.38 26.60 -13.00
N ILE A 233 -56.87 25.68 -13.83
CA ILE A 233 -57.32 25.52 -15.22
C ILE A 233 -58.80 25.09 -15.25
N VAL A 234 -59.19 24.11 -14.46
CA VAL A 234 -60.58 23.62 -14.38
C VAL A 234 -61.50 24.74 -13.89
N ALA A 235 -61.11 25.48 -12.85
CA ALA A 235 -61.86 26.64 -12.36
C ALA A 235 -62.01 27.71 -13.46
N LYS A 236 -60.94 28.03 -14.19
CA LYS A 236 -61.01 28.95 -15.34
C LYS A 236 -61.93 28.43 -16.45
N VAL A 237 -61.93 27.14 -16.75
CA VAL A 237 -62.81 26.54 -17.76
C VAL A 237 -64.27 26.58 -17.31
N LEU A 238 -64.57 26.29 -16.04
CA LEU A 238 -65.91 26.37 -15.46
C LEU A 238 -66.42 27.82 -15.41
N CYS A 239 -65.60 28.77 -14.95
CA CYS A 239 -65.94 30.19 -14.98
C CYS A 239 -66.10 30.74 -16.40
N ASN A 240 -65.36 30.23 -17.38
CA ASN A 240 -65.55 30.57 -18.79
C ASN A 240 -66.81 29.93 -19.39
N LYS A 241 -67.26 28.77 -18.87
CA LYS A 241 -68.55 28.18 -19.25
C LYS A 241 -69.73 29.00 -18.73
N GLU A 242 -69.68 29.52 -17.50
CA GLU A 242 -70.69 30.45 -16.99
C GLU A 242 -70.76 31.77 -17.76
N LYS A 243 -69.64 32.24 -18.33
CA LYS A 243 -69.60 33.44 -19.18
C LYS A 243 -70.04 33.20 -20.63
N LYS A 244 -70.29 31.96 -21.06
CA LYS A 244 -71.02 31.68 -22.29
C LYS A 244 -72.51 31.62 -21.91
N PRO A 245 -73.33 32.60 -22.31
CA PRO A 245 -74.67 32.76 -21.77
C PRO A 245 -75.54 31.56 -22.13
N THR A 246 -76.09 30.91 -21.11
CA THR A 246 -77.27 30.05 -21.27
C THR A 246 -78.45 30.99 -21.48
N GLU A 247 -78.83 31.17 -22.74
CA GLU A 247 -80.03 31.85 -23.20
C GLU A 247 -81.28 31.05 -22.77
N LEU A 248 -81.61 31.02 -21.47
CA LEU A 248 -82.89 30.52 -20.97
C LEU A 248 -83.23 31.01 -19.54
N GLU A 249 -83.11 32.30 -19.28
CA GLU A 249 -83.81 32.91 -18.13
C GLU A 249 -84.23 34.34 -18.46
N ARG A 250 -85.01 34.48 -19.53
CA ARG A 250 -85.70 35.73 -19.88
C ARG A 250 -87.14 35.45 -20.28
N GLU A 251 -87.93 34.85 -19.39
CA GLU A 251 -89.39 34.94 -19.50
C GLU A 251 -90.09 34.62 -18.17
N THR A 252 -90.13 35.58 -17.24
CA THR A 252 -91.31 35.84 -16.38
C THR A 252 -91.05 37.04 -15.47
N ARG A 253 -91.20 38.24 -16.04
CA ARG A 253 -91.52 39.45 -15.25
C ARG A 253 -92.21 40.45 -16.16
N THR A 254 -93.49 40.20 -16.41
CA THR A 254 -94.44 41.19 -16.94
C THR A 254 -95.46 41.50 -15.87
N CYS A 255 -95.47 42.76 -15.42
CA CYS A 255 -96.42 43.35 -14.50
C CYS A 255 -97.86 43.31 -15.03
N VAL A 256 -98.86 43.19 -14.14
CA VAL A 256 -100.16 43.89 -14.27
C VAL A 256 -100.65 44.32 -12.88
N ASP A 257 -101.18 45.54 -12.91
CA ASP A 257 -101.87 46.40 -11.94
C ASP A 257 -102.98 45.74 -11.08
N ASN A 258 -103.32 46.39 -9.95
CA ASN A 258 -104.71 46.66 -9.51
C ASN A 258 -104.76 47.42 -8.15
N THR A 259 -104.92 48.74 -8.26
CA THR A 259 -105.94 49.62 -7.62
C THR A 259 -106.53 49.32 -6.22
N TYR A 260 -106.51 50.38 -5.40
CA TYR A 260 -107.20 50.64 -4.12
C TYR A 260 -108.72 50.52 -4.17
N VAL A 261 -109.38 50.13 -3.04
CA VAL A 261 -110.56 50.81 -2.44
C VAL A 261 -110.61 50.56 -0.92
N ALA A 262 -111.02 51.62 -0.21
CA ALA A 262 -111.13 51.88 1.23
C ALA A 262 -112.06 50.97 2.06
N LEU A 263 -111.88 51.01 3.39
CA LEU A 263 -112.94 51.37 4.35
C LEU A 263 -112.39 51.63 5.76
N SER A 264 -112.74 52.79 6.30
CA SER A 264 -112.62 53.14 7.72
C SER A 264 -113.63 52.34 8.55
N ILE A 265 -113.39 52.20 9.86
CA ILE A 265 -114.38 52.36 10.93
C ILE A 265 -113.67 52.44 12.30
N ASN A 266 -114.13 53.40 13.09
CA ASN A 266 -113.71 53.79 14.44
C ASN A 266 -114.22 52.86 15.57
N LYS A 267 -113.76 53.19 16.79
CA LYS A 267 -114.29 52.91 18.15
C LYS A 267 -113.86 51.57 18.77
N LEU A 268 -113.44 51.49 20.03
CA LEU A 268 -113.54 52.39 21.20
C LEU A 268 -112.25 52.33 22.02
#